data_AF-A0A2E0C569-F1
#
_entry.id   AF-A0A2E0C569-F1
#
_cell.length_a   1.000
_cell.length_b   1.000
_cell.length_c   1.000
_cell.angle_alpha   90.00
_cell.angle_beta   90.00
_cell.angle_gamma   90.00
#
_symmetry.space_group_name_H-M   'P 1'
#
loop_
_entity.id
_entity.type
_entity.pdbx_description
1 polymer ?
#
loop_
_entity_poly.entity_id
_entity_poly.type
_entity_poly.pdbx_seq_one_letter_code
_entity_poly.pdbx_strand_id
1 'polypeptide(L)'
;MDLNVKLEKNENVDFYGMQLKNMSEDELENMGIENGIKVLNHRNNTLYRMGVTPGYILIEINGEKIKNTADLSSFDSNIKINQMTFMSPDGEKERLIFE
;
A
#
# COMPACT_ATOMS: atom_id res chain seq x y z
N MET A 1 -19.25 -29.98 3.79
CA MET A 1 -18.60 -28.93 2.98
C MET A 1 -17.92 -28.01 3.96
N ASP A 2 -16.65 -28.28 4.24
CA ASP A 2 -15.84 -27.45 5.13
C ASP A 2 -15.42 -26.22 4.34
N LEU A 3 -16.19 -25.14 4.47
CA LEU A 3 -15.69 -23.81 4.08
C LEU A 3 -14.57 -23.47 5.05
N ASN A 4 -13.33 -23.72 4.64
CA ASN A 4 -12.14 -23.26 5.34
C ASN A 4 -12.02 -21.75 5.11
N VAL A 5 -12.87 -20.98 5.78
CA VAL A 5 -12.75 -19.52 5.82
C VAL A 5 -11.55 -19.20 6.71
N LYS A 6 -10.37 -19.03 6.09
CA LYS A 6 -9.27 -18.27 6.72
C LYS A 6 -9.85 -16.88 6.98
N LEU A 7 -10.23 -16.60 8.23
CA LEU A 7 -10.46 -15.26 8.73
C LEU A 7 -9.11 -14.55 8.72
N GLU A 8 -8.62 -14.17 7.54
CA GLU A 8 -7.56 -13.18 7.44
C GLU A 8 -8.17 -11.89 7.95
N LYS A 9 -7.67 -11.45 9.11
CA LYS A 9 -8.07 -10.20 9.75
C LYS A 9 -7.77 -9.07 8.77
N ASN A 10 -8.75 -8.76 7.94
CA ASN A 10 -8.63 -7.82 6.82
C ASN A 10 -8.79 -6.40 7.37
N GLU A 11 -7.84 -6.00 8.22
CA GLU A 11 -7.86 -4.67 8.81
C GLU A 11 -7.38 -3.69 7.76
N ASN A 12 -8.35 -3.03 7.13
CA ASN A 12 -8.09 -1.83 6.36
C ASN A 12 -7.52 -0.78 7.33
N VAL A 13 -6.43 -0.12 6.94
CA VAL A 13 -5.80 0.93 7.73
C VAL A 13 -5.80 2.23 6.94
N ASP A 14 -6.02 3.34 7.63
CA ASP A 14 -5.92 4.66 7.04
C ASP A 14 -4.51 5.21 7.25
N PHE A 15 -3.82 5.57 6.17
CA PHE A 15 -2.47 6.11 6.20
C PHE A 15 -2.29 7.20 5.16
N TYR A 16 -1.81 8.38 5.56
CA TYR A 16 -1.55 9.51 4.65
C TYR A 16 -2.75 9.90 3.75
N GLY A 17 -3.98 9.72 4.26
CA GLY A 17 -5.22 9.95 3.51
C GLY A 17 -5.57 8.86 2.48
N MET A 18 -4.87 7.72 2.51
CA MET A 18 -5.20 6.50 1.78
C MET A 18 -5.85 5.48 2.71
N GLN A 19 -6.77 4.69 2.17
CA GLN A 19 -7.24 3.45 2.77
C GLN A 19 -6.44 2.31 2.15
N LEU A 20 -5.70 1.59 3.00
CA LEU A 20 -4.74 0.59 2.62
C LEU A 20 -5.10 -0.78 3.19
N LYS A 21 -4.67 -1.84 2.52
CA LYS A 21 -4.87 -3.22 2.97
C LYS A 21 -3.69 -4.09 2.56
N ASN A 22 -3.30 -5.04 3.41
CA ASN A 22 -2.36 -6.07 3.00
C ASN A 22 -2.91 -6.85 1.81
N MET A 23 -2.04 -7.11 0.84
CA MET A 23 -2.35 -8.06 -0.22
C MET A 23 -2.39 -9.47 0.38
N SER A 24 -3.35 -10.26 -0.09
CA SER A 24 -3.41 -11.69 0.21
C SER A 24 -2.30 -12.46 -0.50
N GLU A 25 -1.98 -13.67 -0.02
CA GLU A 25 -1.02 -14.58 -0.68
C GLU A 25 -1.38 -14.76 -2.17
N ASP A 26 -2.65 -14.97 -2.48
CA ASP A 26 -3.14 -15.12 -3.87
C ASP A 26 -2.90 -13.86 -4.71
N GLU A 27 -3.11 -12.66 -4.17
CA GLU A 27 -2.85 -11.40 -4.89
C GLU A 27 -1.35 -11.20 -5.15
N LEU A 28 -0.51 -11.54 -4.16
CA LEU A 28 0.94 -11.46 -4.26
C LEU A 28 1.48 -12.43 -5.33
N GLU A 29 1.01 -13.68 -5.35
CA GLU A 29 1.36 -14.68 -6.35
C GLU A 29 0.95 -14.26 -7.77
N ASN A 30 -0.27 -13.75 -7.93
CA ASN A 30 -0.76 -13.27 -9.23
C ASN A 30 0.07 -12.11 -9.78
N MET A 31 0.66 -11.30 -8.89
CA MET A 31 1.51 -10.16 -9.26
C MET A 31 3.00 -10.49 -9.27
N GLY A 32 3.40 -11.68 -8.82
CA GLY A 32 4.80 -12.09 -8.76
C GLY A 32 5.65 -11.28 -7.78
N ILE A 33 5.05 -10.74 -6.71
CA ILE A 33 5.74 -9.95 -5.69
C ILE A 33 5.66 -10.64 -4.32
N GLU A 34 6.69 -10.49 -3.49
CA GLU A 34 6.72 -11.15 -2.18
C GLU A 34 5.89 -10.41 -1.12
N ASN A 35 5.79 -9.09 -1.20
CA ASN A 35 5.07 -8.26 -0.23
C ASN A 35 4.53 -6.99 -0.90
N GLY A 36 3.44 -6.45 -0.38
CA GLY A 36 2.83 -5.23 -0.87
C GLY A 36 1.56 -4.84 -0.12
N ILE A 37 1.29 -3.54 -0.07
CA ILE A 37 0.08 -2.98 0.55
C ILE A 37 -0.75 -2.29 -0.54
N LYS A 38 -1.95 -2.79 -0.78
CA LYS A 38 -2.84 -2.29 -1.82
C LYS A 38 -3.56 -1.03 -1.36
N VAL A 39 -3.60 -0.03 -2.24
CA VAL A 39 -4.41 1.17 -2.13
C VAL A 39 -5.84 0.81 -2.55
N LEU A 40 -6.76 0.78 -1.59
CA LEU A 40 -8.18 0.55 -1.85
C LEU A 40 -8.88 1.84 -2.29
N ASN A 41 -8.54 2.94 -1.65
CA ASN A 41 -9.06 4.27 -1.95
C ASN A 41 -8.14 5.34 -1.37
N HIS A 42 -8.29 6.61 -1.77
CA HIS A 42 -7.64 7.72 -1.08
C HIS A 42 -8.44 9.03 -1.25
N ARG A 43 -8.30 9.92 -0.27
CA ARG A 43 -8.82 11.29 -0.28
C ARG A 43 -7.71 12.34 -0.31
N ASN A 44 -6.47 11.90 -0.51
CA ASN A 44 -5.32 12.77 -0.58
C ASN A 44 -5.25 13.43 -1.98
N ASN A 45 -5.46 14.75 -2.02
CA ASN A 45 -5.43 15.54 -3.25
C ASN A 45 -4.04 15.56 -3.93
N THR A 46 -2.96 15.44 -3.17
CA THR A 46 -1.61 15.39 -3.73
C THR A 46 -1.38 14.09 -4.49
N LEU A 47 -1.75 12.95 -3.87
CA LEU A 47 -1.70 11.65 -4.53
C LEU A 47 -2.58 11.60 -5.79
N TYR A 48 -3.76 12.21 -5.74
CA TYR A 48 -4.64 12.34 -6.92
C TYR A 48 -3.97 13.11 -8.06
N ARG A 49 -3.34 14.26 -7.76
CA ARG A 49 -2.61 15.05 -8.77
C ARG A 49 -1.37 14.33 -9.31
N MET A 50 -0.78 13.45 -8.52
CA MET A 50 0.36 12.61 -8.91
C MET A 50 -0.06 11.36 -9.69
N GLY A 51 -1.35 11.10 -9.87
CA GLY A 51 -1.85 9.98 -10.67
C GLY A 51 -2.05 8.67 -9.92
N VAL A 52 -1.91 8.65 -8.58
CA VAL A 52 -2.19 7.44 -7.80
C VAL A 52 -3.69 7.17 -7.83
N THR A 53 -4.07 5.92 -8.12
CA THR A 53 -5.47 5.48 -8.12
C THR A 53 -5.65 4.20 -7.31
N PRO A 54 -6.90 3.83 -6.95
CA PRO A 54 -7.18 2.50 -6.40
C PRO A 54 -6.57 1.39 -7.25
N GLY A 55 -5.99 0.39 -6.58
CA GLY A 55 -5.28 -0.73 -7.22
C GLY A 55 -3.76 -0.60 -7.21
N TYR A 56 -3.22 0.61 -7.00
CA TYR A 56 -1.79 0.80 -6.77
C TYR A 56 -1.33 0.08 -5.50
N ILE A 57 -0.05 -0.27 -5.44
CA ILE A 57 0.55 -1.02 -4.34
C ILE A 57 1.67 -0.19 -3.76
N LEU A 58 1.54 0.19 -2.49
CA LEU A 58 2.61 0.86 -1.76
C LEU A 58 3.65 -0.18 -1.35
N ILE A 59 4.91 0.06 -1.73
CA ILE A 59 6.04 -0.85 -1.50
C ILE A 59 7.19 -0.21 -0.72
N GLU A 60 7.31 1.12 -0.76
CA GLU A 60 8.31 1.86 0.04
C GLU A 60 7.78 3.21 0.53
N ILE A 61 8.22 3.61 1.72
CA ILE A 61 8.01 4.94 2.28
C ILE A 61 9.36 5.49 2.69
N ASN A 62 9.69 6.72 2.28
CA ASN A 62 10.98 7.37 2.57
C ASN A 62 12.24 6.58 2.16
N GLY A 63 12.11 5.59 1.27
CA GLY A 63 13.20 4.69 0.87
C GLY A 63 13.32 3.44 1.75
N GLU A 64 12.45 3.28 2.74
CA GLU A 64 12.32 2.06 3.54
C GLU A 64 11.24 1.16 2.94
N LYS A 65 11.57 -0.11 2.77
CA LYS A 65 10.64 -1.13 2.24
C LYS A 65 9.59 -1.47 3.29
N ILE A 66 8.34 -1.45 2.87
CA ILE A 66 7.22 -1.90 3.70
C ILE A 66 6.70 -3.23 3.19
N LYS A 67 6.40 -4.13 4.10
CA LYS A 67 5.89 -5.46 3.78
C LYS A 67 4.41 -5.59 4.06
N ASN A 68 3.95 -4.94 5.13
CA ASN A 68 2.58 -5.04 5.60
C ASN A 68 2.12 -3.77 6.32
N THR A 69 0.83 -3.68 6.61
CA THR A 69 0.19 -2.55 7.27
C THR A 69 0.69 -2.29 8.69
N ALA A 70 1.31 -3.26 9.36
CA ALA A 70 1.90 -3.03 10.68
C ALA A 70 3.19 -2.18 10.57
N ASP A 71 3.95 -2.29 9.47
CA ASP A 71 5.14 -1.46 9.23
C ASP A 71 4.78 0.03 9.10
N LEU A 72 3.55 0.35 8.71
CA LEU A 72 3.06 1.73 8.61
C LEU A 72 3.02 2.44 9.96
N SER A 73 2.90 1.69 11.06
CA SER A 73 2.92 2.26 12.41
C SER A 73 4.25 2.93 12.76
N SER A 74 5.34 2.51 12.11
CA SER A 74 6.66 3.13 12.26
C SER A 74 6.74 4.51 11.62
N PHE A 75 5.85 4.82 10.66
CA PHE A 75 5.76 6.09 9.94
C PHE A 75 4.67 6.98 10.55
N ASP A 76 4.69 7.13 11.87
CA ASP A 76 3.70 7.90 12.61
C ASP A 76 3.65 9.39 12.20
N SER A 77 2.75 10.14 12.85
CA SER A 77 2.53 11.57 12.53
C SER A 77 3.76 12.47 12.73
N ASN A 78 4.83 11.99 13.36
CA ASN A 78 6.05 12.75 13.58
C ASN A 78 7.08 12.57 12.45
N ILE A 79 6.92 11.56 11.59
CA ILE A 79 7.83 11.32 10.47
C ILE A 79 7.33 12.07 9.23
N LYS A 80 8.12 13.03 8.75
CA LYS A 80 7.84 13.70 7.47
C LYS A 80 7.97 12.67 6.33
N ILE A 81 6.89 12.43 5.61
CA ILE A 81 6.92 11.66 4.37
C ILE A 81 7.43 12.57 3.24
N ASN A 82 8.63 12.30 2.76
CA ASN A 82 9.28 13.00 1.65
C ASN A 82 9.17 12.22 0.34
N GLN A 83 9.04 10.90 0.39
CA GLN A 83 8.86 10.09 -0.81
C GLN A 83 8.07 8.82 -0.51
N MET A 84 7.34 8.33 -1.51
CA MET A 84 6.69 7.02 -1.49
C MET A 84 6.94 6.34 -2.83
N THR A 85 7.25 5.05 -2.81
CA THR A 85 7.33 4.25 -4.03
C THR A 85 6.10 3.36 -4.10
N PHE A 86 5.35 3.50 -5.19
CA PHE A 86 4.23 2.66 -5.53
C PHE A 86 4.58 1.74 -6.70
N MET A 87 3.83 0.66 -6.82
CA MET A 87 3.76 -0.17 -8.00
C MET A 87 2.34 -0.05 -8.58
N SER A 88 2.23 0.28 -9.85
CA SER A 88 0.97 0.33 -10.57
C SER A 88 0.43 -1.09 -10.81
N PRO A 89 -0.87 -1.24 -11.12
CA PRO A 89 -1.48 -2.56 -11.37
C PRO A 89 -0.85 -3.36 -12.53
N ASP A 90 -0.14 -2.70 -13.44
CA ASP A 90 0.60 -3.31 -14.55
C ASP A 90 2.03 -3.75 -14.16
N GLY A 91 2.47 -3.45 -12.93
CA GLY A 91 3.78 -3.83 -12.40
C GLY A 91 4.87 -2.77 -12.56
N GLU A 92 4.58 -1.60 -13.15
CA GLU A 92 5.54 -0.50 -13.19
C GLU A 92 5.75 0.12 -11.80
N LYS A 93 6.96 0.57 -11.50
CA LYS A 93 7.28 1.21 -10.21
C LYS A 93 7.35 2.72 -10.38
N GLU A 94 6.53 3.42 -9.61
CA GLU A 94 6.43 4.87 -9.63
C GLU A 94 6.88 5.43 -8.28
N ARG A 95 7.95 6.25 -8.30
CA ARG A 95 8.41 6.97 -7.10
C ARG A 95 7.85 8.38 -7.11
N LEU A 96 7.10 8.70 -6.07
CA LEU A 96 6.54 10.02 -5.82
C LEU A 96 7.36 10.73 -4.74
N ILE A 97 7.75 11.97 -5.02
CA ILE A 97 8.50 12.82 -4.12
C ILE A 97 7.59 13.99 -3.70
N PHE A 98 7.48 14.21 -2.40
CA PHE A 98 6.71 15.26 -1.76
C PHE A 98 7.66 16.35 -1.27
N GLU A 99 7.48 17.59 -1.72
CA GLU A 99 8.24 18.77 -1.26
C GLU A 99 7.68 19.34 0.06
#